data_AF-A0A9D9XCW0-F1
#
_entry.id   AF-A0A9D9XCW0-F1
#
_cell.length_a   1.000
_cell.length_b   1.000
_cell.length_c   1.000
_cell.angle_alpha   90.00
_cell.angle_beta   90.00
_cell.angle_gamma   90.00
#
_symmetry.space_group_name_H-M   'P 1'
#
loop_
_entity.id
_entity.type
_entity.pdbx_description
1 polymer ?
#
loop_
_entity_poly.entity_id
_entity_poly.type
_entity_poly.pdbx_seq_one_letter_code
_entity_poly.pdbx_strand_id
1 'polypeptide(L)'
;MQHWFLRFRSFSRYNLLLYAHFCLVICALFKLSVPFSKILMLFGAYLLIGVGGYLLNDWYDQTSDKKAGKLNITASLSSNQFYLLVVLFWGFGLFLIFQISFVASFVLIIQFLLLIAYSYPKIRLKEKGVVGLLVDALYGHVVPVLLLLVVLSDFGHIPLFFQLSFIVLNLFIGFRDILIHQLEDKQNDLKAGVTTFATEQGDKARELIKQVVLVTNYLVLFLVYYVLYIQFNVYSLIFTSLLTAIFIQQYKKRKQLERVSVFLSTWLLIGYFVKNEQFVFLLLVFHPYFIELTKRYLKTIYFDFFKLYVNVGLYYLFLVFGRDLKKKPLYEKQK
;
A
#
# COMPACT_ATOMS: atom_id res chain seq x y z
N MET A 1 -11.77 -15.53 -17.21
CA MET A 1 -10.68 -14.61 -17.61
C MET A 1 -10.83 -13.19 -17.06
N GLN A 2 -12.00 -12.52 -17.18
CA GLN A 2 -12.17 -11.12 -16.76
C GLN A 2 -11.85 -10.84 -15.26
N HIS A 3 -12.27 -11.72 -14.34
CA HIS A 3 -11.99 -11.57 -12.91
C HIS A 3 -10.50 -11.71 -12.54
N TRP A 4 -9.79 -12.61 -13.22
CA TRP A 4 -8.35 -12.80 -13.00
C TRP A 4 -7.57 -11.56 -13.42
N PHE A 5 -7.92 -11.00 -14.57
CA PHE A 5 -7.34 -9.76 -15.06
C PHE A 5 -7.58 -8.59 -14.09
N LEU A 6 -8.77 -8.49 -13.49
CA LEU A 6 -9.07 -7.46 -12.49
C LEU A 6 -8.24 -7.61 -11.21
N ARG A 7 -8.11 -8.83 -10.67
CA ARG A 7 -7.28 -9.09 -9.47
C ARG A 7 -5.80 -8.84 -9.76
N PHE A 8 -5.28 -9.36 -10.86
CA PHE A 8 -3.91 -9.12 -11.30
C PHE A 8 -3.64 -7.62 -11.49
N ARG A 9 -4.54 -6.92 -12.19
CA ARG A 9 -4.44 -5.47 -12.38
C ARG A 9 -4.47 -4.72 -11.05
N SER A 10 -5.32 -5.13 -10.11
CA SER A 10 -5.38 -4.52 -8.77
C SER A 10 -4.07 -4.74 -8.01
N PHE A 11 -3.58 -5.99 -7.96
CA PHE A 11 -2.34 -6.34 -7.28
C PHE A 11 -1.14 -5.59 -7.88
N SER A 12 -0.97 -5.63 -9.20
CA SER A 12 0.11 -4.93 -9.89
C SER A 12 0.03 -3.43 -9.68
N ARG A 13 -1.18 -2.86 -9.68
CA ARG A 13 -1.38 -1.42 -9.55
C ARG A 13 -1.14 -0.90 -8.14
N TYR A 14 -1.51 -1.65 -7.11
CA TYR A 14 -1.42 -1.17 -5.72
C TYR A 14 -0.28 -1.83 -4.95
N ASN A 15 -0.17 -3.16 -4.95
CA ASN A 15 0.83 -3.86 -4.14
C ASN A 15 2.22 -3.81 -4.77
N LEU A 16 2.35 -4.12 -6.07
CA LEU A 16 3.64 -4.11 -6.75
C LEU A 16 4.23 -2.69 -6.83
N LEU A 17 3.42 -1.69 -7.19
CA LEU A 17 3.90 -0.31 -7.27
C LEU A 17 4.21 0.28 -5.87
N LEU A 18 3.47 -0.09 -4.82
CA LEU A 18 3.83 0.32 -3.46
C LEU A 18 5.14 -0.34 -3.00
N TYR A 19 5.32 -1.62 -3.31
CA TYR A 19 6.56 -2.34 -3.04
C TYR A 19 7.75 -1.73 -3.78
N ALA A 20 7.56 -1.37 -5.06
CA ALA A 20 8.56 -0.64 -5.83
C ALA A 20 8.87 0.74 -5.21
N HIS A 21 7.84 1.46 -4.78
CA HIS A 21 8.00 2.75 -4.10
C HIS A 21 8.82 2.62 -2.82
N PHE A 22 8.57 1.61 -1.98
CA PHE A 22 9.37 1.33 -0.79
C PHE A 22 10.83 1.03 -1.14
N CYS A 23 11.07 0.20 -2.16
CA CYS A 23 12.42 -0.10 -2.65
C CYS A 23 13.18 1.18 -3.02
N LEU A 24 12.56 2.04 -3.86
CA LEU A 24 13.20 3.28 -4.31
C LEU A 24 13.43 4.28 -3.18
N VAL A 25 12.49 4.42 -2.23
CA VAL A 25 12.65 5.28 -1.06
C VAL A 25 13.85 4.83 -0.23
N ILE A 26 13.98 3.53 0.05
CA ILE A 26 15.08 2.99 0.85
C ILE A 26 16.42 3.17 0.11
N CYS A 27 16.47 2.86 -1.20
CA CYS A 27 17.66 3.08 -2.00
C CYS A 27 18.09 4.55 -2.02
N ALA A 28 17.17 5.49 -2.20
CA ALA A 28 17.49 6.92 -2.21
C ALA A 28 17.91 7.42 -0.82
N LEU A 29 17.22 6.97 0.24
CA LEU A 29 17.46 7.37 1.62
C LEU A 29 18.86 6.97 2.10
N PHE A 30 19.28 5.74 1.80
CA PHE A 30 20.57 5.19 2.24
C PHE A 30 21.62 5.16 1.11
N LYS A 31 21.32 5.80 -0.02
CA LYS A 31 22.23 5.90 -1.19
C LYS A 31 22.72 4.53 -1.67
N LEU A 32 21.84 3.53 -1.66
CA LEU A 32 22.16 2.17 -2.09
C LEU A 32 22.28 2.12 -3.61
N SER A 33 23.37 1.54 -4.11
CA SER A 33 23.60 1.37 -5.54
C SER A 33 23.25 -0.05 -5.97
N VAL A 34 21.95 -0.30 -6.19
CA VAL A 34 21.45 -1.61 -6.62
C VAL A 34 21.39 -1.67 -8.15
N PRO A 35 21.98 -2.70 -8.79
CA PRO A 35 21.86 -2.88 -10.23
C PRO A 35 20.39 -3.00 -10.68
N PHE A 36 20.04 -2.33 -11.78
CA PHE A 36 18.67 -2.35 -12.31
C PHE A 36 18.16 -3.77 -12.57
N SER A 37 19.02 -4.68 -13.04
CA SER A 37 18.68 -6.09 -13.24
C SER A 37 18.23 -6.78 -11.96
N LYS A 38 18.87 -6.51 -10.82
CA LYS A 38 18.50 -7.08 -9.51
C LYS A 38 17.15 -6.52 -9.03
N ILE A 39 16.88 -5.24 -9.27
CA ILE A 39 15.56 -4.64 -9.00
C ILE A 39 14.46 -5.31 -9.84
N LEU A 40 14.70 -5.55 -11.13
CA LEU A 40 13.76 -6.27 -11.98
C LEU A 40 13.50 -7.70 -11.49
N MET A 41 14.56 -8.42 -11.08
CA MET A 41 14.43 -9.77 -10.52
C MET A 41 13.62 -9.77 -9.23
N LEU A 42 13.87 -8.81 -8.33
CA LEU A 42 13.13 -8.66 -7.07
C LEU A 42 11.64 -8.38 -7.31
N PHE A 43 11.31 -7.51 -8.27
CA PHE A 43 9.93 -7.19 -8.60
C PHE A 43 9.23 -8.31 -9.36
N GLY A 44 9.95 -8.98 -10.27
CA GLY A 44 9.47 -10.18 -10.95
C GLY A 44 9.14 -11.29 -9.96
N ALA A 45 10.03 -11.53 -8.99
CA ALA A 45 9.78 -12.47 -7.90
C ALA A 45 8.53 -12.06 -7.11
N TYR A 46 8.47 -10.83 -6.59
CA TYR A 46 7.33 -10.37 -5.79
C TYR A 46 5.99 -10.52 -6.53
N LEU A 47 5.96 -10.23 -7.83
CA LEU A 47 4.78 -10.44 -8.66
C LEU A 47 4.39 -11.91 -8.77
N LEU A 48 5.33 -12.80 -9.10
CA LEU A 48 5.08 -14.24 -9.23
C LEU A 48 4.57 -14.84 -7.92
N ILE A 49 5.21 -14.48 -6.81
CA ILE A 49 4.86 -14.93 -5.46
C ILE A 49 3.49 -14.41 -5.03
N GLY A 50 3.17 -13.14 -5.30
CA GLY A 50 1.86 -12.57 -5.00
C GLY A 50 0.74 -13.27 -5.78
N VAL A 51 0.95 -13.51 -7.07
CA VAL A 51 -0.01 -14.27 -7.91
C VAL A 51 -0.11 -15.72 -7.44
N GLY A 52 1.01 -16.35 -7.10
CA GLY A 52 1.05 -17.69 -6.52
C GLY A 52 0.35 -17.80 -5.17
N GLY A 53 0.40 -16.76 -4.35
CA GLY A 53 -0.32 -16.67 -3.07
C GLY A 53 -1.83 -16.62 -3.27
N TYR A 54 -2.33 -15.82 -4.21
CA TYR A 54 -3.75 -15.85 -4.57
C TYR A 54 -4.20 -17.20 -5.11
N LEU A 55 -3.38 -17.85 -5.93
CA LEU A 55 -3.66 -19.18 -6.45
C LEU A 55 -3.79 -20.22 -5.33
N LEU A 56 -2.86 -20.21 -4.36
CA LEU A 56 -2.90 -21.08 -3.18
C LEU A 56 -4.17 -20.84 -2.34
N ASN A 57 -4.49 -19.57 -2.09
CA ASN A 57 -5.66 -19.23 -1.28
C ASN A 57 -6.96 -19.67 -1.97
N ASP A 58 -7.13 -19.33 -3.26
CA ASP A 58 -8.31 -19.73 -4.03
C ASP A 58 -8.45 -21.26 -4.08
N TRP A 59 -7.35 -22.01 -4.24
CA TRP A 59 -7.41 -23.48 -4.27
C TRP A 59 -7.99 -24.09 -3.00
N TYR A 60 -7.61 -23.58 -1.83
CA TYR A 60 -8.14 -24.07 -0.56
C TYR A 60 -9.50 -23.48 -0.17
N ASP A 61 -9.96 -22.45 -0.89
CA ASP A 61 -11.22 -21.76 -0.65
C ASP A 61 -12.34 -22.11 -1.61
N GLN A 62 -12.13 -23.05 -2.55
CA GLN A 62 -13.15 -23.46 -3.54
C GLN A 62 -14.51 -23.77 -2.92
N THR A 63 -14.54 -24.52 -1.81
CA THR A 63 -15.80 -24.89 -1.15
C THR A 63 -16.46 -23.69 -0.45
N SER A 64 -15.69 -22.86 0.26
CA SER A 64 -16.22 -21.67 0.93
C SER A 64 -16.70 -20.61 -0.07
N ASP A 65 -15.95 -20.40 -1.15
CA ASP A 65 -16.33 -19.45 -2.20
C ASP A 65 -17.61 -19.89 -2.92
N LYS A 66 -17.74 -21.19 -3.21
CA LYS A 66 -18.98 -21.73 -3.79
C LYS A 66 -20.18 -21.50 -2.89
N LYS A 67 -20.05 -21.71 -1.57
CA LYS A 67 -21.12 -21.42 -0.60
C LYS A 67 -21.46 -19.93 -0.51
N ALA A 68 -20.46 -19.06 -0.63
CA ALA A 68 -20.65 -17.61 -0.63
C ALA A 68 -21.18 -17.06 -1.98
N GLY A 69 -21.30 -17.90 -3.02
CA GLY A 69 -21.63 -17.45 -4.37
C GLY A 69 -20.51 -16.63 -5.04
N LYS A 70 -19.27 -16.73 -4.53
CA LYS A 70 -18.08 -16.07 -5.06
C LYS A 70 -17.49 -16.89 -6.22
N LEU A 71 -17.03 -16.19 -7.25
CA LEU A 71 -16.27 -16.82 -8.33
C LEU A 71 -14.86 -17.18 -7.83
N ASN A 72 -14.48 -18.43 -8.02
CA ASN A 72 -13.16 -18.95 -7.67
C ASN A 72 -12.40 -19.33 -8.95
N ILE A 73 -11.20 -18.78 -9.11
CA ILE A 73 -10.38 -18.96 -10.33
C ILE A 73 -9.90 -20.40 -10.50
N THR A 74 -9.71 -21.09 -9.38
CA THR A 74 -9.13 -22.44 -9.37
C THR A 74 -10.16 -23.55 -9.49
N ALA A 75 -11.46 -23.22 -9.43
CA ALA A 75 -12.55 -24.20 -9.48
C ALA A 75 -12.57 -25.06 -10.76
N SER A 76 -11.96 -24.57 -11.86
CA SER A 76 -11.84 -25.31 -13.12
C SER A 76 -10.47 -25.98 -13.32
N LEU A 77 -9.53 -25.85 -12.38
CA LEU A 77 -8.20 -26.42 -12.49
C LEU A 77 -8.18 -27.87 -12.01
N SER A 78 -7.47 -28.74 -12.73
CA SER A 78 -7.09 -30.05 -12.19
C SER A 78 -5.96 -29.92 -11.18
N SER A 79 -5.81 -30.91 -10.29
CA SER A 79 -4.72 -30.93 -9.30
C SER A 79 -3.34 -30.80 -9.96
N ASN A 80 -3.12 -31.45 -11.10
CA ASN A 80 -1.84 -31.38 -11.81
C ASN A 80 -1.57 -29.97 -12.35
N GLN A 81 -2.59 -29.30 -12.91
CA GLN A 81 -2.47 -27.91 -13.37
C GLN A 81 -2.17 -26.98 -12.20
N PHE A 82 -2.84 -27.16 -11.06
CA PHE A 82 -2.59 -26.37 -9.86
C PHE A 82 -1.15 -26.53 -9.36
N TYR A 83 -0.67 -27.76 -9.16
CA TYR A 83 0.71 -27.99 -8.69
C TYR A 83 1.74 -27.47 -9.67
N LEU A 84 1.51 -27.63 -10.99
CA LEU A 84 2.38 -27.05 -12.00
C LEU A 84 2.46 -25.53 -11.88
N LEU A 85 1.32 -24.83 -11.73
CA LEU A 85 1.30 -23.38 -11.56
C LEU A 85 1.96 -22.93 -10.26
N VAL A 86 1.77 -23.67 -9.16
CA VAL A 86 2.46 -23.40 -7.89
C VAL A 86 3.98 -23.52 -8.08
N VAL A 87 4.46 -24.59 -8.69
CA VAL A 87 5.90 -24.79 -8.97
C VAL A 87 6.43 -23.70 -9.90
N LEU A 88 5.70 -23.32 -10.94
CA LEU A 88 6.12 -22.26 -11.86
C LEU A 88 6.22 -20.90 -11.16
N PHE A 89 5.20 -20.49 -10.40
CA PHE A 89 5.21 -19.17 -9.75
C PHE A 89 6.15 -19.11 -8.55
N TRP A 90 6.08 -20.08 -7.65
CA TRP A 90 6.91 -20.09 -6.45
C TRP A 90 8.34 -20.55 -6.71
N GLY A 91 8.51 -21.60 -7.54
CA GLY A 91 9.84 -22.09 -7.91
C GLY A 91 10.62 -21.05 -8.70
N PHE A 92 9.99 -20.40 -9.69
CA PHE A 92 10.67 -19.33 -10.43
C PHE A 92 10.88 -18.07 -9.59
N GLY A 93 9.91 -17.69 -8.74
CA GLY A 93 10.09 -16.60 -7.78
C GLY A 93 11.26 -16.84 -6.82
N LEU A 94 11.37 -18.06 -6.29
CA LEU A 94 12.48 -18.48 -5.42
C LEU A 94 13.81 -18.49 -6.17
N PHE A 95 13.82 -19.00 -7.41
CA PHE A 95 15.00 -18.96 -8.28
C PHE A 95 15.49 -17.52 -8.46
N LEU A 96 14.60 -16.58 -8.81
CA LEU A 96 14.97 -15.17 -8.98
C LEU A 96 15.56 -14.57 -7.69
N ILE A 97 14.96 -14.83 -6.53
CA ILE A 97 15.49 -14.33 -5.24
C ILE A 97 16.83 -14.98 -4.91
N PHE A 98 17.00 -16.28 -5.15
CA PHE A 98 18.25 -17.00 -4.91
C PHE A 98 19.43 -16.42 -5.71
N GLN A 99 19.18 -15.98 -6.94
CA GLN A 99 20.17 -15.28 -7.76
C GLN A 99 20.54 -13.88 -7.22
N ILE A 100 19.78 -13.33 -6.27
CA ILE A 100 20.03 -12.02 -5.66
C ILE A 100 20.66 -12.22 -4.27
N SER A 101 20.04 -13.01 -3.41
CA SER A 101 20.41 -13.18 -2.00
C SER A 101 19.96 -14.54 -1.47
N PHE A 102 20.92 -15.33 -0.98
CA PHE A 102 20.66 -16.64 -0.37
C PHE A 102 19.82 -16.52 0.91
N VAL A 103 20.09 -15.50 1.73
CA VAL A 103 19.34 -15.26 2.98
C VAL A 103 17.89 -14.89 2.68
N ALA A 104 17.67 -14.05 1.67
CA ALA A 104 16.33 -13.67 1.23
C ALA A 104 15.50 -14.88 0.73
N SER A 105 16.13 -15.92 0.19
CA SER A 105 15.43 -17.16 -0.20
C SER A 105 14.77 -17.85 0.99
N PHE A 106 15.38 -17.85 2.18
CA PHE A 106 14.75 -18.40 3.38
C PHE A 106 13.55 -17.57 3.84
N VAL A 107 13.63 -16.24 3.75
CA VAL A 107 12.50 -15.35 4.02
C VAL A 107 11.33 -15.70 3.10
N LEU A 108 11.62 -16.02 1.83
CA LEU A 108 10.60 -16.44 0.89
C LEU A 108 10.00 -17.82 1.20
N ILE A 109 10.80 -18.77 1.69
CA ILE A 109 10.27 -20.05 2.15
C ILE A 109 9.31 -19.83 3.32
N ILE A 110 9.65 -18.95 4.27
CA ILE A 110 8.76 -18.58 5.37
C ILE A 110 7.46 -17.97 4.84
N GLN A 111 7.52 -17.08 3.84
CA GLN A 111 6.34 -16.52 3.17
C GLN A 111 5.41 -17.63 2.65
N PHE A 112 5.97 -18.63 1.97
CA PHE A 112 5.20 -19.76 1.43
C PHE A 112 4.53 -20.58 2.55
N LEU A 113 5.29 -20.88 3.60
CA LEU A 113 4.79 -21.65 4.74
C LEU A 113 3.66 -20.93 5.48
N LEU A 114 3.77 -19.61 5.66
CA LEU A 114 2.72 -18.81 6.28
C LEU A 114 1.42 -18.83 5.45
N LEU A 115 1.52 -18.69 4.13
CA LEU A 115 0.36 -18.79 3.23
C LEU A 115 -0.30 -20.17 3.27
N ILE A 116 0.49 -21.24 3.29
CA ILE A 116 -0.06 -22.59 3.47
C ILE A 116 -0.75 -22.70 4.84
N ALA A 117 -0.09 -22.27 5.92
CA ALA A 117 -0.68 -22.34 7.26
C ALA A 117 -1.99 -21.54 7.35
N TYR A 118 -2.08 -20.41 6.66
CA TYR A 118 -3.25 -19.57 6.62
C TYR A 118 -4.46 -20.24 5.95
N SER A 119 -4.28 -20.86 4.78
CA SER A 119 -5.39 -21.34 3.94
C SER A 119 -5.62 -22.85 3.98
N TYR A 120 -4.59 -23.67 4.23
CA TYR A 120 -4.67 -25.13 4.12
C TYR A 120 -5.69 -25.72 5.11
N PRO A 121 -6.65 -26.57 4.67
CA PRO A 121 -7.78 -26.99 5.50
C PRO A 121 -7.45 -27.62 6.86
N LYS A 122 -6.31 -28.34 6.97
CA LYS A 122 -5.92 -28.97 8.25
C LYS A 122 -5.36 -27.98 9.27
N ILE A 123 -4.89 -26.81 8.82
CA ILE A 123 -4.27 -25.79 9.69
C ILE A 123 -5.19 -24.57 9.80
N ARG A 124 -5.55 -23.99 8.66
CA ARG A 124 -6.51 -22.91 8.42
C ARG A 124 -6.48 -21.80 9.47
N LEU A 125 -5.29 -21.21 9.70
CA LEU A 125 -5.08 -20.21 10.76
C LEU A 125 -5.99 -18.98 10.64
N LYS A 126 -6.49 -18.67 9.43
CA LYS A 126 -7.44 -17.59 9.22
C LYS A 126 -8.72 -17.70 10.05
N GLU A 127 -9.07 -18.92 10.48
CA GLU A 127 -10.24 -19.19 11.32
C GLU A 127 -9.94 -19.15 12.83
N LYS A 128 -8.71 -18.78 13.24
CA LYS A 128 -8.25 -18.81 14.64
C LYS A 128 -8.16 -17.41 15.25
N GLY A 129 -9.17 -16.57 15.01
CA GLY A 129 -9.30 -15.24 15.59
C GLY A 129 -8.06 -14.35 15.41
N VAL A 130 -7.44 -13.92 16.51
CA VAL A 130 -6.26 -13.03 16.51
C VAL A 130 -5.05 -13.66 15.81
N VAL A 131 -4.89 -14.98 15.89
CA VAL A 131 -3.79 -15.68 15.21
C VAL A 131 -3.93 -15.53 13.70
N GLY A 132 -5.17 -15.61 13.18
CA GLY A 132 -5.46 -15.35 11.77
C GLY A 132 -5.06 -13.94 11.35
N LEU A 133 -5.37 -12.93 12.17
CA LEU A 133 -4.97 -11.54 11.91
C LEU A 133 -3.45 -11.37 11.85
N LEU A 134 -2.73 -11.99 12.81
CA LEU A 134 -1.27 -11.90 12.87
C LEU A 134 -0.63 -12.56 11.65
N VAL A 135 -1.05 -13.77 11.30
CA VAL A 135 -0.48 -14.50 10.15
C VAL A 135 -0.74 -13.74 8.85
N ASP A 136 -1.94 -13.17 8.69
CA ASP A 136 -2.27 -12.33 7.54
C ASP A 136 -1.40 -11.09 7.43
N ALA A 137 -1.27 -10.34 8.52
CA ALA A 137 -0.39 -9.18 8.58
C ALA A 137 1.08 -9.56 8.32
N LEU A 138 1.51 -10.75 8.77
CA LEU A 138 2.86 -11.25 8.54
C LEU A 138 3.12 -11.53 7.06
N TYR A 139 2.34 -12.41 6.42
CA TYR A 139 2.59 -12.77 5.02
C TYR A 139 2.19 -11.64 4.06
N GLY A 140 1.17 -10.85 4.39
CA GLY A 140 0.68 -9.79 3.52
C GLY A 140 1.60 -8.56 3.48
N HIS A 141 2.25 -8.24 4.60
CA HIS A 141 2.97 -6.96 4.76
C HIS A 141 4.37 -7.10 5.35
N VAL A 142 4.54 -7.82 6.46
CA VAL A 142 5.84 -7.87 7.17
C VAL A 142 6.89 -8.63 6.38
N VAL A 143 6.59 -9.85 5.94
CA VAL A 143 7.54 -10.71 5.25
C VAL A 143 7.93 -10.16 3.87
N PRO A 144 7.02 -9.56 3.06
CA PRO A 144 7.42 -8.80 1.89
C PRO A 144 8.43 -7.69 2.20
N VAL A 145 8.20 -6.90 3.24
CA VAL A 145 9.12 -5.82 3.62
C VAL A 145 10.42 -6.34 4.20
N LEU A 146 10.39 -7.44 4.95
CA LEU A 146 11.59 -8.12 5.41
C LEU A 146 12.42 -8.65 4.22
N LEU A 147 11.78 -9.26 3.22
CA LEU A 147 12.42 -9.70 1.99
C LEU A 147 13.13 -8.53 1.29
N LEU A 148 12.44 -7.39 1.17
CA LEU A 148 13.01 -6.16 0.62
C LEU A 148 14.24 -5.69 1.41
N LEU A 149 14.12 -5.58 2.74
CA LEU A 149 15.19 -5.09 3.61
C LEU A 149 16.42 -6.01 3.60
N VAL A 150 16.23 -7.33 3.61
CA VAL A 150 17.31 -8.32 3.53
C VAL A 150 18.04 -8.18 2.19
N VAL A 151 17.30 -8.16 1.08
CA VAL A 151 17.91 -7.98 -0.25
C VAL A 151 18.67 -6.67 -0.35
N LEU A 152 18.09 -5.55 0.12
CA LEU A 152 18.74 -4.24 0.02
C LEU A 152 19.95 -4.11 0.94
N SER A 153 20.00 -4.83 2.06
CA SER A 153 21.14 -4.83 2.98
C SER A 153 22.40 -5.46 2.36
N ASP A 154 22.25 -6.32 1.35
CA ASP A 154 23.39 -6.86 0.59
C ASP A 154 24.08 -5.80 -0.29
N PHE A 155 23.42 -4.65 -0.53
CA PHE A 155 23.93 -3.54 -1.36
C PHE A 155 24.33 -2.30 -0.55
N GLY A 156 24.25 -2.36 0.78
CA GLY A 156 24.72 -1.29 1.66
C GLY A 156 24.06 -1.30 3.03
N HIS A 157 24.56 -0.44 3.91
CA HIS A 157 24.09 -0.41 5.29
C HIS A 157 22.73 0.28 5.43
N ILE A 158 21.75 -0.47 5.93
CA ILE A 158 20.47 0.07 6.42
C ILE A 158 20.49 -0.01 7.94
N PRO A 159 20.34 1.12 8.68
CA PRO A 159 20.37 1.11 10.14
C PRO A 159 19.31 0.18 10.73
N LEU A 160 19.71 -0.69 11.67
CA LEU A 160 18.82 -1.68 12.31
C LEU A 160 17.56 -1.03 12.89
N PHE A 161 17.71 0.14 13.50
CA PHE A 161 16.58 0.90 14.05
C PHE A 161 15.53 1.26 13.00
N PHE A 162 15.96 1.66 11.79
CA PHE A 162 15.06 1.92 10.67
C PHE A 162 14.38 0.63 10.22
N GLN A 163 15.14 -0.47 10.08
CA GLN A 163 14.60 -1.77 9.66
C GLN A 163 13.47 -2.22 10.61
N LEU A 164 13.73 -2.22 11.92
CA LEU A 164 12.76 -2.62 12.94
C LEU A 164 11.53 -1.70 12.93
N SER A 165 11.74 -0.38 12.88
CA SER A 165 10.63 0.59 12.83
C SER A 165 9.77 0.41 11.57
N PHE A 166 10.39 0.11 10.43
CA PHE A 166 9.70 -0.10 9.16
C PHE A 166 8.93 -1.43 9.14
N ILE A 167 9.48 -2.49 9.73
CA ILE A 167 8.78 -3.77 9.96
C ILE A 167 7.56 -3.57 10.86
N VAL A 168 7.72 -2.88 11.99
CA VAL A 168 6.62 -2.59 12.93
C VAL A 168 5.55 -1.75 12.25
N LEU A 169 5.91 -0.71 11.49
CA LEU A 169 4.95 0.06 10.70
C LEU A 169 4.12 -0.86 9.79
N ASN A 170 4.77 -1.74 9.03
CA ASN A 170 4.09 -2.62 8.09
C ASN A 170 3.24 -3.71 8.78
N LEU A 171 3.60 -4.12 10.00
CA LEU A 171 2.74 -4.99 10.81
C LEU A 171 1.41 -4.31 11.14
N PHE A 172 1.43 -3.03 11.56
CA PHE A 172 0.19 -2.29 11.84
C PHE A 172 -0.60 -1.98 10.56
N ILE A 173 0.06 -1.67 9.44
CA ILE A 173 -0.61 -1.58 8.14
C ILE A 173 -1.33 -2.91 7.83
N GLY A 174 -0.66 -4.04 8.02
CA GLY A 174 -1.24 -5.36 7.79
C GLY A 174 -2.43 -5.64 8.68
N PHE A 175 -2.35 -5.36 9.99
CA PHE A 175 -3.50 -5.51 10.89
C PHE A 175 -4.70 -4.69 10.45
N ARG A 176 -4.48 -3.45 10.03
CA ARG A 176 -5.57 -2.61 9.51
C ARG A 176 -6.21 -3.25 8.30
N ASP A 177 -5.40 -3.64 7.32
CA ASP A 177 -5.89 -4.08 6.02
C ASP A 177 -6.67 -5.40 6.16
N ILE A 178 -6.20 -6.36 6.96
CA ILE A 178 -6.96 -7.59 7.21
C ILE A 178 -8.25 -7.34 8.00
N LEU A 179 -8.26 -6.44 8.98
CA LEU A 179 -9.48 -6.12 9.73
C LEU A 179 -10.54 -5.47 8.84
N ILE A 180 -10.13 -4.57 7.95
CA ILE A 180 -11.04 -3.97 6.96
C ILE A 180 -11.58 -5.06 6.03
N HIS A 181 -10.70 -5.90 5.48
CA HIS A 181 -11.11 -6.97 4.57
C HIS A 181 -12.07 -7.96 5.23
N GLN A 182 -11.81 -8.42 6.45
CA GLN A 182 -12.72 -9.32 7.16
C GLN A 182 -14.08 -8.66 7.48
N LEU A 183 -14.11 -7.35 7.76
CA LEU A 183 -15.38 -6.63 7.97
C LEU A 183 -16.18 -6.48 6.67
N GLU A 184 -15.51 -6.22 5.56
CA GLU A 184 -16.13 -6.18 4.22
C GLU A 184 -16.67 -7.54 3.81
N ASP A 185 -15.94 -8.63 4.12
CA ASP A 185 -16.31 -9.99 3.78
C ASP A 185 -17.23 -10.69 4.80
N LYS A 186 -17.51 -10.05 5.93
CA LYS A 186 -18.28 -10.63 7.05
C LYS A 186 -19.55 -11.37 6.62
N GLN A 187 -20.37 -10.76 5.74
CA GLN A 187 -21.62 -11.39 5.30
C GLN A 187 -21.38 -12.65 4.44
N ASN A 188 -20.33 -12.64 3.62
CA ASN A 188 -19.97 -13.79 2.78
C ASN A 188 -19.37 -14.91 3.63
N ASP A 189 -18.54 -14.57 4.61
CA ASP A 189 -17.93 -15.53 5.53
C ASP A 189 -19.00 -16.23 6.37
N LEU A 190 -19.99 -15.49 6.89
CA LEU A 190 -21.14 -16.06 7.60
C LEU A 190 -21.94 -17.04 6.72
N LYS A 191 -22.17 -16.70 5.44
CA LYS A 191 -22.84 -17.61 4.49
C LYS A 191 -22.02 -18.86 4.20
N ALA A 192 -20.69 -18.75 4.15
CA ALA A 192 -19.78 -19.86 3.91
C ALA A 192 -19.53 -20.74 5.14
N GLY A 193 -19.96 -20.30 6.33
CA GLY A 193 -19.65 -20.95 7.61
C GLY A 193 -18.21 -20.76 8.05
N VAL A 194 -17.55 -19.68 7.62
CA VAL A 194 -16.17 -19.33 7.97
C VAL A 194 -16.18 -18.44 9.21
N THR A 195 -15.44 -18.85 10.25
CA THR A 195 -15.31 -18.09 11.50
C THR A 195 -14.04 -17.25 11.48
N THR A 196 -14.15 -15.96 11.16
CA THR A 196 -13.03 -15.01 11.23
C THR A 196 -13.16 -14.12 12.47
N PHE A 197 -12.12 -13.34 12.77
CA PHE A 197 -12.19 -12.39 13.89
C PHE A 197 -13.34 -11.37 13.71
N ALA A 198 -13.62 -10.92 12.49
CA ALA A 198 -14.71 -9.97 12.24
C ALA A 198 -16.12 -10.60 12.30
N THR A 199 -16.27 -11.89 11.99
CA THR A 199 -17.57 -12.57 12.13
C THR A 199 -17.92 -12.72 13.61
N GLU A 200 -16.95 -13.05 14.47
CA GLU A 200 -17.13 -13.17 15.92
C GLU A 200 -17.16 -11.83 16.65
N GLN A 201 -16.26 -10.91 16.31
CA GLN A 201 -15.94 -9.71 17.11
C GLN A 201 -15.99 -8.41 16.27
N GLY A 202 -16.99 -8.29 15.39
CA GLY A 202 -17.07 -7.18 14.41
C GLY A 202 -16.97 -5.76 14.99
N ASP A 203 -17.60 -5.48 16.13
CA ASP A 203 -17.49 -4.14 16.73
C ASP A 203 -16.12 -3.86 17.33
N LYS A 204 -15.48 -4.88 17.93
CA LYS A 204 -14.08 -4.78 18.37
C LYS A 204 -13.14 -4.60 17.18
N ALA A 205 -13.39 -5.27 16.05
CA ALA A 205 -12.62 -5.09 14.82
C ALA A 205 -12.67 -3.63 14.32
N ARG A 206 -13.85 -3.00 14.34
CA ARG A 206 -14.01 -1.58 13.99
C ARG A 206 -13.25 -0.64 14.91
N GLU A 207 -13.24 -0.93 16.21
CA GLU A 207 -12.51 -0.11 17.18
C GLU A 207 -11.00 -0.30 17.03
N LEU A 208 -10.55 -1.54 16.84
CA LEU A 208 -9.15 -1.88 16.61
C LEU A 208 -8.62 -1.20 15.35
N ILE A 209 -9.40 -1.10 14.26
CA ILE A 209 -9.01 -0.33 13.06
C ILE A 209 -8.69 1.12 13.41
N LYS A 210 -9.49 1.78 14.25
CA LYS A 210 -9.23 3.19 14.63
C LYS A 210 -7.94 3.32 15.42
N GLN A 211 -7.68 2.40 16.34
CA GLN A 211 -6.46 2.37 17.14
C GLN A 211 -5.23 2.10 16.29
N VAL A 212 -5.30 1.10 15.41
CA VAL A 212 -4.24 0.75 14.47
C VAL A 212 -3.94 1.93 13.55
N VAL A 213 -4.95 2.58 12.95
CA VAL A 213 -4.75 3.78 12.11
C VAL A 213 -4.04 4.89 12.87
N LEU A 214 -4.37 5.09 14.14
CA LEU A 214 -3.70 6.08 14.98
C LEU A 214 -2.22 5.73 15.19
N VAL A 215 -1.92 4.48 15.57
CA VAL A 215 -0.55 4.01 15.78
C VAL A 215 0.26 4.09 14.49
N THR A 216 -0.29 3.62 13.36
CA THR A 216 0.33 3.71 12.04
C THR A 216 0.67 5.15 11.69
N ASN A 217 -0.25 6.09 11.92
CA ASN A 217 -0.01 7.51 11.64
C ASN A 217 1.16 8.09 12.47
N TYR A 218 1.27 7.73 13.75
CA TYR A 218 2.39 8.15 14.59
C TYR A 218 3.72 7.52 14.15
N LEU A 219 3.72 6.23 13.79
CA LEU A 219 4.91 5.55 13.29
C LEU A 219 5.41 6.14 11.98
N VAL A 220 4.51 6.45 11.05
CA VAL A 220 4.85 7.16 9.79
C VAL A 220 5.46 8.51 10.11
N LEU A 221 4.85 9.30 10.98
CA LEU A 221 5.35 10.61 11.35
C LEU A 221 6.75 10.50 11.98
N PHE A 222 6.93 9.58 12.92
CA PHE A 222 8.19 9.29 13.56
C PHE A 222 9.29 8.92 12.56
N LEU A 223 9.01 7.99 11.63
CA LEU A 223 9.97 7.59 10.60
C LEU A 223 10.36 8.75 9.69
N VAL A 224 9.39 9.58 9.31
CA VAL A 224 9.68 10.78 8.51
C VAL A 224 10.58 11.74 9.29
N TYR A 225 10.30 11.98 10.57
CA TYR A 225 11.18 12.80 11.41
C TYR A 225 12.59 12.21 11.53
N TYR A 226 12.71 10.91 11.77
CA TYR A 226 13.99 10.21 11.85
C TYR A 226 14.81 10.37 10.56
N VAL A 227 14.17 10.18 9.40
CA VAL A 227 14.80 10.37 8.08
C VAL A 227 15.29 11.81 7.91
N LEU A 228 14.46 12.79 8.25
CA LEU A 228 14.78 14.20 8.08
C LEU A 228 15.86 14.67 9.07
N TYR A 229 15.90 14.09 10.26
CA TYR A 229 16.97 14.30 11.24
C TYR A 229 18.32 13.82 10.70
N ILE A 230 18.37 12.66 10.04
CA ILE A 230 19.63 12.13 9.49
C ILE A 230 20.09 12.95 8.27
N GLN A 231 19.17 13.50 7.48
CA GLN A 231 19.51 14.17 6.21
C GLN A 231 19.71 15.71 6.30
N PHE A 232 19.70 16.30 7.50
CA PHE A 232 19.90 17.73 7.85
C PHE A 232 20.05 18.72 6.65
N ASN A 233 18.97 19.43 6.31
CA ASN A 233 18.99 20.61 5.43
C ASN A 233 17.79 21.51 5.77
N VAL A 234 17.86 22.84 5.63
CA VAL A 234 16.78 23.80 5.95
C VAL A 234 15.43 23.44 5.28
N TYR A 235 15.46 22.80 4.11
CA TYR A 235 14.28 22.30 3.42
C TYR A 235 13.54 21.19 4.19
N SER A 236 14.24 20.43 5.04
CA SER A 236 13.63 19.40 5.90
C SER A 236 12.70 20.00 6.95
N LEU A 237 12.99 21.22 7.42
CA LEU A 237 12.21 21.92 8.45
C LEU A 237 10.89 22.50 7.91
N ILE A 238 10.91 23.01 6.67
CA ILE A 238 9.69 23.47 5.98
C ILE A 238 8.81 22.25 5.65
N PHE A 239 9.43 21.16 5.20
CA PHE A 239 8.73 19.92 4.88
C PHE A 239 8.11 19.25 6.13
N THR A 240 8.81 19.21 7.27
CA THR A 240 8.23 18.73 8.54
C THR A 240 7.08 19.59 9.02
N SER A 241 7.21 20.92 8.89
CA SER A 241 6.15 21.86 9.28
C SER A 241 4.88 21.66 8.46
N LEU A 242 5.02 21.49 7.13
CA LEU A 242 3.91 21.18 6.23
C LEU A 242 3.30 19.80 6.50
N LEU A 243 4.13 18.77 6.70
CA LEU A 243 3.65 17.43 7.05
C LEU A 243 2.92 17.40 8.38
N THR A 244 3.38 18.17 9.36
CA THR A 244 2.75 18.29 10.67
C THR A 244 1.43 19.05 10.59
N ALA A 245 1.36 20.12 9.79
CA ALA A 245 0.10 20.81 9.52
C ALA A 245 -0.92 19.90 8.81
N ILE A 246 -0.47 19.12 7.83
CA ILE A 246 -1.31 18.11 7.14
C ILE A 246 -1.71 17.00 8.12
N PHE A 247 -0.79 16.55 8.99
CA PHE A 247 -1.05 15.58 10.05
C PHE A 247 -2.18 16.07 10.95
N ILE A 248 -2.10 17.29 11.49
CA ILE A 248 -3.13 17.88 12.36
C ILE A 248 -4.48 17.96 11.61
N GLN A 249 -4.47 18.33 10.33
CA GLN A 249 -5.68 18.43 9.52
C GLN A 249 -6.32 17.06 9.23
N GLN A 250 -5.51 16.04 8.97
CA GLN A 250 -5.95 14.67 8.66
C GLN A 250 -6.31 13.88 9.91
N TYR A 251 -5.64 14.13 11.04
CA TYR A 251 -5.95 13.60 12.37
C TYR A 251 -7.37 13.96 12.76
N LYS A 252 -7.76 15.24 12.60
CA LYS A 252 -9.14 15.70 12.84
C LYS A 252 -10.19 15.00 11.96
N LYS A 253 -9.78 14.50 10.79
CA LYS A 253 -10.66 13.81 9.83
C LYS A 253 -10.48 12.28 9.83
N ARG A 254 -9.64 11.74 10.72
CA ARG A 254 -9.24 10.31 10.78
C ARG A 254 -8.83 9.72 9.42
N LYS A 255 -8.15 10.52 8.57
CA LYS A 255 -7.71 10.08 7.24
C LYS A 255 -6.30 9.48 7.28
N GLN A 256 -6.04 8.55 6.35
CA GLN A 256 -4.77 7.81 6.23
C GLN A 256 -3.63 8.72 5.76
N LEU A 257 -2.50 8.71 6.47
CA LEU A 257 -1.32 9.49 6.11
C LEU A 257 -0.45 8.81 5.06
N GLU A 258 -0.48 7.49 4.94
CA GLU A 258 0.32 6.73 3.95
C GLU A 258 0.21 7.29 2.54
N ARG A 259 -1.01 7.62 2.09
CA ARG A 259 -1.23 8.17 0.74
C ARG A 259 -0.54 9.52 0.55
N VAL A 260 -0.55 10.35 1.60
CA VAL A 260 0.14 11.65 1.60
C VAL A 260 1.65 11.44 1.60
N SER A 261 2.15 10.51 2.42
CA SER A 261 3.57 10.17 2.48
C SER A 261 4.08 9.63 1.16
N VAL A 262 3.33 8.73 0.50
CA VAL A 262 3.66 8.25 -0.86
C VAL A 262 3.70 9.42 -1.82
N PHE A 263 2.67 10.27 -1.87
CA PHE A 263 2.65 11.44 -2.76
C PHE A 263 3.85 12.37 -2.58
N LEU A 264 4.19 12.72 -1.33
CA LEU A 264 5.31 13.61 -1.05
C LEU A 264 6.67 12.96 -1.36
N SER A 265 6.84 11.69 -0.98
CA SER A 265 8.07 10.95 -1.28
C SER A 265 8.25 10.70 -2.77
N THR A 266 7.17 10.57 -3.56
CA THR A 266 7.24 10.50 -5.03
C THR A 266 7.91 11.76 -5.61
N TRP A 267 7.55 12.96 -5.15
CA TRP A 267 8.19 14.21 -5.60
C TRP A 267 9.67 14.26 -5.22
N LEU A 268 10.01 13.84 -4.01
CA LEU A 268 11.40 13.77 -3.55
C LEU A 268 12.23 12.78 -4.40
N LEU A 269 11.65 11.61 -4.72
CA LEU A 269 12.29 10.61 -5.58
C LEU A 269 12.52 11.13 -7.00
N ILE A 270 11.56 11.85 -7.59
CA ILE A 270 11.75 12.48 -8.91
C ILE A 270 12.96 13.43 -8.86
N GLY A 271 12.99 14.33 -7.88
CA GLY A 271 14.11 15.27 -7.72
C GLY A 271 15.46 14.56 -7.50
N TYR A 272 15.47 13.51 -6.69
CA TYR A 272 16.66 12.70 -6.44
C TYR A 272 17.18 12.01 -7.72
N PHE A 273 16.33 11.30 -8.45
CA PHE A 273 16.78 10.56 -9.63
C PHE A 273 17.16 11.47 -10.80
N VAL A 274 16.48 12.61 -10.98
CA VAL A 274 16.87 13.62 -11.97
C VAL A 274 18.25 14.19 -11.63
N LYS A 275 18.49 14.54 -10.35
CA LYS A 275 19.79 15.07 -9.92
C LYS A 275 20.95 14.09 -10.10
N ASN A 276 20.70 12.79 -9.96
CA ASN A 276 21.71 11.74 -10.10
C ASN A 276 21.73 11.09 -11.49
N GLU A 277 21.01 11.64 -12.48
CA GLU A 277 20.93 11.13 -13.86
C GLU A 277 20.42 9.68 -13.97
N GLN A 278 19.69 9.18 -12.98
CA GLN A 278 19.17 7.81 -12.94
C GLN A 278 17.73 7.72 -13.49
N PHE A 279 17.52 8.20 -14.72
CA PHE A 279 16.18 8.37 -15.31
C PHE A 279 15.38 7.07 -15.42
N VAL A 280 16.04 5.90 -15.51
CA VAL A 280 15.37 4.60 -15.62
C VAL A 280 14.44 4.31 -14.42
N PHE A 281 14.78 4.82 -13.23
CA PHE A 281 13.96 4.61 -12.03
C PHE A 281 12.69 5.45 -12.02
N LEU A 282 12.60 6.53 -12.82
CA LEU A 282 11.39 7.36 -12.89
C LEU A 282 10.17 6.58 -13.39
N LEU A 283 10.38 5.51 -14.17
CA LEU A 283 9.31 4.61 -14.63
C LEU A 283 8.59 3.92 -13.46
N LEU A 284 9.31 3.70 -12.35
CA LEU A 284 8.85 2.97 -11.17
C LEU A 284 8.29 3.89 -10.08
N VAL A 285 8.49 5.21 -10.22
CA VAL A 285 8.08 6.22 -9.24
C VAL A 285 6.58 6.55 -9.35
N PHE A 286 5.95 6.32 -10.51
CA PHE A 286 4.54 6.67 -10.73
C PHE A 286 3.58 5.68 -10.06
N HIS A 287 3.06 6.07 -8.90
CA HIS A 287 2.04 5.32 -8.15
C HIS A 287 0.61 5.87 -8.39
N PRO A 288 -0.45 5.03 -8.39
CA PRO A 288 -1.84 5.49 -8.49
C PRO A 288 -2.25 6.54 -7.47
N TYR A 289 -1.76 6.42 -6.23
CA TYR A 289 -2.00 7.43 -5.18
C TYR A 289 -1.44 8.80 -5.57
N PHE A 290 -0.28 8.82 -6.24
CA PHE A 290 0.28 10.06 -6.76
C PHE A 290 -0.66 10.68 -7.79
N ILE A 291 -1.13 9.89 -8.77
CA ILE A 291 -2.06 10.35 -9.81
C ILE A 291 -3.39 10.85 -9.20
N GLU A 292 -3.96 10.11 -8.24
CA GLU A 292 -5.22 10.47 -7.57
C GLU A 292 -5.09 11.81 -6.83
N LEU A 293 -4.04 11.95 -6.02
CA LEU A 293 -3.81 13.16 -5.24
C LEU A 293 -3.43 14.35 -6.14
N THR A 294 -2.59 14.15 -7.16
CA THR A 294 -2.29 15.19 -8.17
C THR A 294 -3.56 15.67 -8.83
N LYS A 295 -4.44 14.77 -9.29
CA LYS A 295 -5.74 15.15 -9.87
C LYS A 295 -6.61 15.94 -8.88
N ARG A 296 -6.66 15.53 -7.61
CA ARG A 296 -7.42 16.24 -6.57
C ARG A 296 -6.87 17.65 -6.32
N TYR A 297 -5.55 17.80 -6.23
CA TYR A 297 -4.91 19.10 -6.03
C TYR A 297 -5.04 19.99 -7.25
N LEU A 298 -4.81 19.47 -8.46
CA LEU A 298 -5.04 20.19 -9.72
C LEU A 298 -6.50 20.65 -9.82
N LYS A 299 -7.47 19.82 -9.44
CA LYS A 299 -8.88 20.22 -9.40
C LYS A 299 -9.10 21.38 -8.42
N THR A 300 -8.50 21.31 -7.24
CA THR A 300 -8.63 22.36 -6.20
C THR A 300 -8.00 23.68 -6.67
N ILE A 301 -6.78 23.63 -7.22
CA ILE A 301 -6.06 24.81 -7.72
C ILE A 301 -6.76 25.39 -8.96
N TYR A 302 -7.06 24.55 -9.95
CA TYR A 302 -7.58 25.02 -11.22
C TYR A 302 -9.07 25.37 -11.18
N PHE A 303 -9.89 24.65 -10.41
CA PHE A 303 -11.33 24.94 -10.37
C PHE A 303 -11.70 25.82 -9.19
N ASP A 304 -11.22 25.56 -7.97
CA ASP A 304 -11.73 26.28 -6.81
C ASP A 304 -11.03 27.63 -6.64
N PHE A 305 -9.70 27.69 -6.79
CA PHE A 305 -8.97 28.96 -6.75
C PHE A 305 -9.24 29.83 -7.97
N PHE A 306 -9.24 29.29 -9.19
CA PHE A 306 -9.58 30.08 -10.38
C PHE A 306 -11.00 30.64 -10.30
N LYS A 307 -12.00 29.84 -9.90
CA LYS A 307 -13.37 30.36 -9.68
C LYS A 307 -13.38 31.43 -8.61
N LEU A 308 -12.64 31.27 -7.51
CA LEU A 308 -12.55 32.30 -6.48
C LEU A 308 -11.97 33.60 -7.05
N TYR A 309 -10.85 33.54 -7.77
CA TYR A 309 -10.21 34.71 -8.37
C TYR A 309 -11.11 35.38 -9.42
N VAL A 310 -11.75 34.60 -10.29
CA VAL A 310 -12.71 35.13 -11.27
C VAL A 310 -13.90 35.76 -10.57
N ASN A 311 -14.48 35.11 -9.55
CA ASN A 311 -15.62 35.65 -8.81
C ASN A 311 -15.28 36.92 -8.03
N VAL A 312 -14.10 36.98 -7.40
CA VAL A 312 -13.60 38.16 -6.70
C VAL A 312 -13.29 39.28 -7.70
N GLY A 313 -12.64 38.96 -8.82
CA GLY A 313 -12.34 39.91 -9.89
C GLY A 313 -13.61 40.49 -10.50
N LEU A 314 -14.60 39.65 -10.83
CA LEU A 314 -15.92 40.08 -11.29
C LEU A 314 -16.62 40.94 -10.23
N TYR A 315 -16.61 40.53 -8.95
CA TYR A 315 -17.19 41.32 -7.87
C TYR A 315 -16.63 42.74 -7.83
N TYR A 316 -15.29 42.89 -7.83
CA TYR A 316 -14.67 44.22 -7.81
C TYR A 316 -14.87 44.99 -9.11
N LEU A 317 -14.88 44.32 -10.27
CA LEU A 317 -15.22 44.94 -11.55
C LEU A 317 -16.61 45.58 -11.50
N PHE A 318 -17.63 44.83 -11.06
CA PHE A 318 -18.99 45.35 -10.92
C PHE A 318 -19.09 46.46 -9.87
N LEU A 319 -18.31 46.36 -8.78
CA LEU A 319 -18.26 47.40 -7.76
C LEU A 319 -17.71 48.72 -8.31
N VAL A 320 -16.69 48.69 -9.18
CA VAL A 320 -16.16 49.86 -9.89
C VAL A 320 -17.22 50.49 -10.79
N PHE A 321 -18.08 49.68 -11.43
CA PHE A 321 -19.24 50.16 -12.19
C PHE A 321 -20.45 50.54 -11.31
N GLY A 322 -20.27 50.72 -10.00
CA GLY A 322 -21.31 51.16 -9.08
C GLY A 322 -22.34 50.08 -8.69
N ARG A 323 -22.10 48.81 -9.00
CA ARG A 323 -23.00 47.69 -8.69
C ARG A 323 -22.39 46.76 -7.64
N ASP A 324 -22.98 46.76 -6.45
CA ASP A 324 -22.64 45.79 -5.39
C ASP A 324 -23.41 44.49 -5.60
N LEU A 325 -22.71 43.45 -6.09
CA LEU A 325 -23.31 42.12 -6.33
C LEU A 325 -23.78 41.41 -5.05
N LYS A 326 -23.34 41.82 -3.85
CA LYS A 326 -23.85 41.27 -2.59
C LYS A 326 -25.25 41.81 -2.26
N LYS A 327 -25.53 43.05 -2.66
CA LYS A 327 -26.84 43.71 -2.44
C LYS A 327 -27.79 43.48 -3.60
N LYS A 328 -27.29 43.38 -4.83
CA LYS A 328 -28.08 43.18 -6.06
C LYS A 328 -27.43 42.10 -6.95
N PRO A 329 -27.65 40.81 -6.64
CA PRO A 329 -27.09 39.70 -7.41
C PRO A 329 -27.58 39.76 -8.88
N LEU A 330 -26.80 39.17 -9.80
CA LEU A 330 -27.15 39.13 -11.24
C LEU A 330 -28.32 38.20 -11.55
N TYR A 331 -28.49 37.16 -10.74
CA TYR A 331 -29.58 36.21 -10.82
C TYR A 331 -30.11 35.98 -9.41
N GLU A 332 -31.42 36.09 -9.24
CA GLU A 332 -32.07 35.58 -8.03
C GLU A 332 -32.06 34.06 -8.10
N LYS A 333 -31.61 33.40 -7.03
CA LYS A 333 -31.76 31.94 -6.92
C LYS A 333 -33.25 31.65 -6.90
N GLN A 334 -33.77 31.10 -8.00
CA GLN A 334 -35.05 30.41 -7.97
C GLN A 334 -34.93 29.29 -6.91
N LYS A 335 -35.78 29.38 -5.89
CA LYS A 335 -35.81 28.45 -4.77
C LYS A 335 -36.33 27.09 -5.19
#